data_AF-A0AAU1ZKG3-F1
#
_entry.id   AF-A0AAU1ZKG3-F1
#
_cell.length_a   1.000
_cell.length_b   1.000
_cell.length_c   1.000
_cell.angle_alpha   90.00
_cell.angle_beta   90.00
_cell.angle_gamma   90.00
#
_symmetry.space_group_name_H-M   'P 1'
#
loop_
_entity.id
_entity.type
_entity.pdbx_description
1 polymer ?
#
loop_
_entity_poly.entity_id
_entity_poly.type
_entity_poly.pdbx_seq_one_letter_code
_entity_poly.pdbx_strand_id
1 'polypeptide(L)'
;MTLTYTDLMGMDLGKLDTAVGDWKAMAAKLAKLETAARDGLLRRSEQARWKGVNADVTREFVAGAAKEITDLKSEATSIHAVLADAHTELVSIQKRAKTLTEEAAKGSEKDPGLLVTDGDNGTVRVMEAMCTPEGTTQRTKDLMRWYADTLTGLLSHAAEIDAAATRALRRSHGGDVHNAGHAVYTSLDEDQLPRATKLASLGKGANDEQRAELVRLWRSLSPEARAELWAKQENNLVAAGLLSPSMKQIAPDKGSGPYDVEKPGFQEWATLAKMRGITEGADAMDLVDAGRHMDHYLDNDGKPINLPVDKMMADDDGFRKHIDGHIRMYQDEWREMALAEFKANDGKPVSIPVETPNINDYSFTQESNQNWFYAVGSTRANVTGVVTVVPDADGNPKVGLDYQANAWDRYNWDENKGVDIFGVMDIPDGQMAHDCTRQVSHRSSTCQEAAPSSTTISAPRRRTTVRYQNPTSRAAREAARTTVGRHAKDGQVQAGECCGQRAARWLTPEASAACRSRGARGSRHRGPRHVLPDRGQVALRLCPEGEGVLLGDRSHARVDE
;
A
#
# COMPACT_ATOMS: atom_id res chain seq x y z
N MET A 1 -1.46 27.92 11.82
CA MET A 1 -0.44 27.78 10.77
C MET A 1 -0.65 26.43 10.15
N THR A 2 -0.81 26.35 8.84
CA THR A 2 -0.99 25.08 8.13
C THR A 2 0.38 24.47 7.89
N LEU A 3 0.57 23.19 8.20
CA LEU A 3 1.82 22.46 7.98
C LEU A 3 2.14 22.41 6.47
N THR A 4 3.39 22.71 6.10
CA THR A 4 3.85 22.68 4.69
C THR A 4 4.71 21.45 4.39
N TYR A 5 4.93 21.14 3.10
CA TYR A 5 5.83 20.06 2.68
C TYR A 5 7.25 20.32 3.17
N THR A 6 7.74 21.56 3.06
CA THR A 6 9.06 21.94 3.57
C THR A 6 9.17 21.72 5.08
N ASP A 7 8.12 22.04 5.85
CA ASP A 7 8.10 21.78 7.29
C ASP A 7 8.21 20.28 7.59
N LEU A 8 7.42 19.43 6.91
CA LEU A 8 7.46 17.98 7.10
C LEU A 8 8.86 17.40 6.79
N MET A 9 9.47 17.84 5.69
CA MET A 9 10.78 17.36 5.25
C MET A 9 11.91 17.79 6.18
N GLY A 10 11.80 18.99 6.75
CA GLY A 10 12.78 19.60 7.66
C GLY A 10 12.56 19.32 9.15
N MET A 11 11.46 18.65 9.52
CA MET A 11 11.11 18.41 10.92
C MET A 11 12.20 17.62 11.67
N ASP A 12 12.71 18.19 12.77
CA ASP A 12 13.66 17.54 13.67
C ASP A 12 12.91 16.73 14.74
N LEU A 13 12.74 15.44 14.46
CA LEU A 13 12.07 14.49 15.37
C LEU A 13 12.97 14.03 16.52
N GLY A 14 14.27 14.38 16.53
CA GLY A 14 15.19 13.98 17.59
C GLY A 14 14.88 14.64 18.95
N LYS A 15 14.32 15.84 18.94
CA LYS A 15 13.84 16.49 20.17
C LYS A 15 12.61 15.80 20.75
N LEU A 16 11.72 15.32 19.88
CA LEU A 16 10.57 14.55 20.31
C LEU A 16 11.01 13.21 20.89
N ASP A 17 11.96 12.51 20.25
CA ASP A 17 12.56 11.28 20.81
C ASP A 17 13.20 11.50 22.19
N THR A 18 13.89 12.64 22.37
CA THR A 18 14.44 13.02 23.68
C THR A 18 13.35 13.17 24.73
N ALA A 19 12.25 13.88 24.40
CA ALA A 19 11.11 14.03 25.28
C ALA A 19 10.43 12.68 25.61
N VAL A 20 10.33 11.78 24.63
CA VAL A 20 9.86 10.40 24.84
C VAL A 20 10.73 9.69 25.88
N GLY A 21 12.05 9.79 25.76
CA GLY A 21 13.01 9.22 26.71
C GLY A 21 12.88 9.79 28.13
N ASP A 22 12.72 11.10 28.24
CA ASP A 22 12.57 11.79 29.53
C ASP A 22 11.27 11.38 30.25
N TRP A 23 10.15 11.32 29.52
CA TRP A 23 8.87 10.86 30.08
C TRP A 23 8.89 9.38 30.45
N LYS A 24 9.59 8.54 29.67
CA LYS A 24 9.84 7.15 30.05
C LYS A 24 10.58 7.05 31.39
N ALA A 25 11.62 7.85 31.55
CA ALA A 25 12.40 7.90 32.78
C ALA A 25 11.56 8.44 33.96
N MET A 26 10.70 9.43 33.71
CA MET A 26 9.78 9.97 34.72
C MET A 26 8.79 8.91 35.20
N ALA A 27 8.11 8.22 34.28
CA ALA A 27 7.19 7.14 34.60
C ALA A 27 7.88 6.03 35.42
N ALA A 28 9.11 5.66 35.05
CA ALA A 28 9.89 4.67 35.80
C ALA A 28 10.27 5.13 37.22
N LYS A 29 10.59 6.42 37.42
CA LYS A 29 10.86 6.99 38.75
C LYS A 29 9.60 7.04 39.61
N LEU A 30 8.46 7.44 39.03
CA LEU A 30 7.17 7.47 39.71
C LEU A 30 6.69 6.06 40.08
N ALA A 31 6.94 5.04 39.25
CA ALA A 31 6.65 3.65 39.59
C ALA A 31 7.45 3.17 40.82
N LYS A 32 8.73 3.57 40.94
CA LYS A 32 9.53 3.30 42.14
C LYS A 32 8.98 4.03 43.37
N LEU A 33 8.56 5.29 43.20
CA LEU A 33 7.97 6.08 44.28
C LEU A 33 6.62 5.52 44.75
N GLU A 34 5.77 5.07 43.82
CA GLU A 34 4.50 4.39 44.10
C GLU A 34 4.73 3.14 44.94
N THR A 35 5.69 2.29 44.55
CA THR A 35 6.07 1.12 45.35
C THR A 35 6.53 1.50 46.75
N ALA A 36 7.38 2.52 46.87
CA ALA A 36 7.86 3.00 48.16
C ALA A 36 6.75 3.60 49.04
N ALA A 37 5.81 4.36 48.46
CA ALA A 37 4.68 4.94 49.16
C ALA A 37 3.70 3.84 49.63
N ARG A 38 3.37 2.90 48.75
CA ARG A 38 2.49 1.76 49.04
C ARG A 38 3.07 0.87 50.15
N ASP A 39 4.31 0.45 50.01
CA ASP A 39 4.93 -0.51 50.94
C ASP A 39 5.54 0.13 52.20
N GLY A 40 6.01 1.36 52.08
CA GLY A 40 6.73 2.08 53.12
C GLY A 40 5.83 2.97 53.98
N LEU A 41 4.81 3.59 53.40
CA LEU A 41 3.89 4.48 54.13
C LEU A 41 2.55 3.81 54.37
N LEU A 42 1.81 3.49 53.31
CA LEU A 42 0.43 3.02 53.39
C LEU A 42 0.32 1.72 54.19
N ARG A 43 0.96 0.65 53.70
CA ARG A 43 0.91 -0.67 54.35
C ARG A 43 1.39 -0.63 55.80
N ARG A 44 2.40 0.18 56.10
CA ARG A 44 2.92 0.31 57.49
C ARG A 44 1.96 1.07 58.39
N SER A 45 1.35 2.14 57.89
CA SER A 45 0.35 2.95 58.62
C SER A 45 -0.90 2.12 58.95
N GLU A 46 -1.34 1.28 58.00
CA GLU A 46 -2.45 0.33 58.17
C GLU A 46 -2.12 -0.76 59.20
N GLN A 47 -0.90 -1.32 59.15
CA GLN A 47 -0.46 -2.39 60.07
C GLN A 47 -0.10 -1.89 61.47
N ALA A 48 0.13 -0.59 61.65
CA ALA A 48 0.50 -0.01 62.93
C ALA A 48 -0.66 -0.13 63.93
N ARG A 49 -0.34 -0.53 65.17
CA ARG A 49 -1.32 -0.74 66.26
C ARG A 49 -1.77 0.55 66.96
N TRP A 50 -1.31 1.71 66.51
CA TRP A 50 -1.70 3.01 67.05
C TRP A 50 -3.20 3.31 66.83
N LYS A 51 -3.84 3.98 67.79
CA LYS A 51 -5.29 4.22 67.85
C LYS A 51 -5.62 5.63 68.34
N GLY A 52 -6.83 6.08 68.04
CA GLY A 52 -7.35 7.40 68.39
C GLY A 52 -7.31 8.37 67.21
N VAL A 53 -7.90 9.55 67.39
CA VAL A 53 -8.19 10.53 66.32
C VAL A 53 -6.98 10.83 65.43
N ASN A 54 -5.78 10.95 66.01
CA ASN A 54 -4.56 11.20 65.24
C ASN A 54 -4.22 10.07 64.26
N ALA A 55 -4.47 8.82 64.67
CA ALA A 55 -4.23 7.65 63.83
C ALA A 55 -5.26 7.58 62.69
N ASP A 56 -6.50 8.00 62.93
CA ASP A 56 -7.56 8.00 61.92
C ASP A 56 -7.26 9.04 60.81
N VAL A 57 -6.99 10.30 61.20
CA VAL A 57 -6.66 11.38 60.26
C VAL A 57 -5.36 11.09 59.48
N THR A 58 -4.32 10.59 60.14
CA THR A 58 -3.05 10.33 59.46
C THR A 58 -3.15 9.17 58.48
N ARG A 59 -3.94 8.13 58.77
CA ARG A 59 -4.13 7.02 57.83
C ARG A 59 -4.82 7.47 56.55
N GLU A 60 -5.87 8.26 56.66
CA GLU A 60 -6.55 8.83 55.49
C GLU A 60 -5.62 9.72 54.66
N PHE A 61 -4.85 10.59 55.32
CA PHE A 61 -3.86 11.42 54.66
C PHE A 61 -2.79 10.59 53.91
N VAL A 62 -2.26 9.54 54.55
CA VAL A 62 -1.28 8.64 53.94
C VAL A 62 -1.88 7.89 52.75
N ALA A 63 -3.13 7.43 52.87
CA ALA A 63 -3.83 6.76 51.78
C ALA A 63 -4.05 7.72 50.59
N GLY A 64 -4.46 8.96 50.85
CA GLY A 64 -4.57 10.01 49.84
C GLY A 64 -3.22 10.26 49.14
N ALA A 65 -2.14 10.48 49.89
CA ALA A 65 -0.82 10.71 49.32
C ALA A 65 -0.32 9.53 48.46
N ALA A 66 -0.54 8.30 48.90
CA ALA A 66 -0.18 7.11 48.11
C ALA A 66 -1.00 7.00 46.81
N LYS A 67 -2.29 7.40 46.87
CA LYS A 67 -3.15 7.47 45.69
C LYS A 67 -2.65 8.54 44.70
N GLU A 68 -2.35 9.75 45.15
CA GLU A 68 -1.83 10.82 44.28
C GLU A 68 -0.55 10.40 43.53
N ILE A 69 0.35 9.67 44.21
CA ILE A 69 1.57 9.14 43.57
C ILE A 69 1.22 8.09 42.49
N THR A 70 0.18 7.30 42.71
CA THR A 70 -0.31 6.30 41.75
C THR A 70 -0.92 6.97 40.52
N ASP A 71 -1.66 8.06 40.72
CA ASP A 71 -2.25 8.84 39.63
C ASP A 71 -1.16 9.54 38.81
N LEU A 72 -0.18 10.18 39.47
CA LEU A 72 0.98 10.79 38.81
C LEU A 72 1.76 9.78 37.96
N LYS A 73 1.97 8.56 38.48
CA LYS A 73 2.59 7.47 37.71
C LYS A 73 1.77 7.17 36.45
N SER A 74 0.44 7.06 36.59
CA SER A 74 -0.46 6.73 35.47
C SER A 74 -0.48 7.82 34.41
N GLU A 75 -0.56 9.09 34.82
CA GLU A 75 -0.44 10.26 33.92
C GLU A 75 0.91 10.25 33.18
N ALA A 76 2.03 10.07 33.89
CA ALA A 76 3.35 10.03 33.26
C ALA A 76 3.52 8.86 32.29
N THR A 77 2.96 7.68 32.60
CA THR A 77 2.93 6.53 31.68
C THR A 77 2.10 6.84 30.44
N SER A 78 0.95 7.47 30.61
CA SER A 78 0.07 7.87 29.50
C SER A 78 0.75 8.90 28.59
N ILE A 79 1.37 9.94 29.16
CA ILE A 79 2.12 10.95 28.39
C ILE A 79 3.26 10.29 27.62
N HIS A 80 4.02 9.39 28.25
CA HIS A 80 5.08 8.65 27.56
C HIS A 80 4.54 7.86 26.37
N ALA A 81 3.45 7.11 26.54
CA ALA A 81 2.86 6.28 25.48
C ALA A 81 2.40 7.12 24.29
N VAL A 82 1.67 8.22 24.54
CA VAL A 82 1.21 9.16 23.50
C VAL A 82 2.37 9.75 22.71
N LEU A 83 3.42 10.22 23.40
CA LEU A 83 4.59 10.80 22.72
C LEU A 83 5.37 9.76 21.92
N ALA A 84 5.52 8.54 22.46
CA ALA A 84 6.26 7.46 21.81
C ALA A 84 5.59 7.02 20.50
N ASP A 85 4.27 6.91 20.52
CA ASP A 85 3.49 6.52 19.36
C ASP A 85 3.45 7.64 18.31
N ALA A 86 3.19 8.89 18.73
CA ALA A 86 3.26 10.05 17.85
C ALA A 86 4.64 10.19 17.17
N HIS A 87 5.72 9.97 17.93
CA HIS A 87 7.08 9.96 17.37
C HIS A 87 7.26 8.88 16.30
N THR A 88 6.82 7.65 16.59
CA THR A 88 6.94 6.52 15.67
C THR A 88 6.20 6.78 14.36
N GLU A 89 4.96 7.27 14.45
CA GLU A 89 4.14 7.61 13.28
C GLU A 89 4.77 8.76 12.46
N LEU A 90 5.18 9.85 13.10
CA LEU A 90 5.79 10.99 12.40
C LEU A 90 7.11 10.61 11.71
N VAL A 91 7.95 9.76 12.33
CA VAL A 91 9.17 9.23 11.70
C VAL A 91 8.83 8.42 10.45
N SER A 92 7.82 7.56 10.54
CA SER A 92 7.36 6.73 9.41
C SER A 92 6.84 7.61 8.25
N ILE A 93 6.00 8.60 8.56
CA ILE A 93 5.44 9.54 7.59
C ILE A 93 6.55 10.34 6.90
N GLN A 94 7.48 10.93 7.66
CA GLN A 94 8.58 11.71 7.11
C GLN A 94 9.48 10.85 6.22
N LYS A 95 9.80 9.63 6.66
CA LYS A 95 10.61 8.69 5.87
C LYS A 95 9.94 8.36 4.56
N ARG A 96 8.64 8.05 4.57
CA ARG A 96 7.87 7.76 3.35
C ARG A 96 7.82 8.97 2.40
N ALA A 97 7.63 10.18 2.92
CA ALA A 97 7.67 11.40 2.13
C ALA A 97 9.03 11.58 1.45
N LYS A 98 10.14 11.39 2.19
CA LYS A 98 11.51 11.44 1.64
C LYS A 98 11.72 10.41 0.53
N THR A 99 11.32 9.16 0.75
CA THR A 99 11.44 8.10 -0.27
C THR A 99 10.65 8.42 -1.54
N LEU A 100 9.41 8.92 -1.41
CA LEU A 100 8.60 9.30 -2.56
C LEU A 100 9.18 10.50 -3.32
N THR A 101 9.73 11.50 -2.60
CA THR A 101 10.43 12.64 -3.23
C THR A 101 11.67 12.18 -3.99
N GLU A 102 12.47 11.28 -3.43
CA GLU A 102 13.63 10.71 -4.11
C GLU A 102 13.23 9.89 -5.35
N GLU A 103 12.16 9.11 -5.25
CA GLU A 103 11.60 8.36 -6.38
C GLU A 103 11.08 9.28 -7.48
N ALA A 104 10.37 10.35 -7.11
CA ALA A 104 9.88 11.36 -8.04
C ALA A 104 11.04 12.06 -8.76
N ALA A 105 12.07 12.48 -8.03
CA ALA A 105 13.25 13.14 -8.60
C ALA A 105 14.05 12.24 -9.55
N LYS A 106 14.13 10.94 -9.24
CA LYS A 106 14.86 9.97 -10.06
C LYS A 106 14.20 9.71 -11.42
N GLY A 107 12.86 9.71 -11.48
CA GLY A 107 12.13 9.31 -12.68
C GLY A 107 12.36 7.84 -13.07
N SER A 108 12.07 7.51 -14.33
CA SER A 108 12.28 6.17 -14.90
C SER A 108 12.73 6.27 -16.36
N GLU A 109 12.94 5.13 -17.04
CA GLU A 109 13.19 5.14 -18.50
C GLU A 109 12.01 5.73 -19.28
N LYS A 110 10.78 5.58 -18.76
CA LYS A 110 9.54 6.02 -19.42
C LYS A 110 9.03 7.37 -18.90
N ASP A 111 9.48 7.80 -17.73
CA ASP A 111 8.94 8.96 -17.00
C ASP A 111 10.06 9.94 -16.63
N PRO A 112 9.85 11.26 -16.82
CA PRO A 112 10.85 12.25 -16.47
C PRO A 112 11.04 12.33 -14.94
N GLY A 113 12.19 12.88 -14.53
CA GLY A 113 12.38 13.32 -13.15
C GLY A 113 11.45 14.49 -12.81
N LEU A 114 10.88 14.45 -11.61
CA LEU A 114 9.91 15.43 -11.11
C LEU A 114 10.49 16.24 -9.95
N LEU A 115 10.07 17.50 -9.86
CA LEU A 115 10.36 18.40 -8.76
C LEU A 115 9.14 18.50 -7.83
N VAL A 116 9.37 18.33 -6.54
CA VAL A 116 8.37 18.43 -5.47
C VAL A 116 8.60 19.71 -4.66
N THR A 117 7.54 20.50 -4.48
CA THR A 117 7.58 21.81 -3.82
C THR A 117 6.32 22.03 -2.97
N ASP A 118 6.34 23.05 -2.11
CA ASP A 118 5.13 23.48 -1.40
C ASP A 118 4.04 23.91 -2.39
N GLY A 119 2.82 23.44 -2.14
CA GLY A 119 1.61 23.94 -2.77
C GLY A 119 0.86 24.94 -1.89
N ASP A 120 -0.27 25.41 -2.38
CA ASP A 120 -1.13 26.33 -1.65
C ASP A 120 -1.93 25.58 -0.57
N ASN A 121 -2.26 26.25 0.54
CA ASN A 121 -3.15 25.74 1.58
C ASN A 121 -2.76 24.36 2.17
N GLY A 122 -1.47 24.07 2.32
CA GLY A 122 -0.99 22.81 2.90
C GLY A 122 -1.01 21.62 1.92
N THR A 123 -1.11 21.90 0.63
CA THR A 123 -0.97 20.89 -0.43
C THR A 123 0.47 20.79 -0.92
N VAL A 124 0.76 19.78 -1.74
CA VAL A 124 2.05 19.60 -2.42
C VAL A 124 1.90 19.85 -3.91
N ARG A 125 2.84 20.61 -4.46
CA ARG A 125 2.95 20.84 -5.91
C ARG A 125 4.06 19.98 -6.48
N VAL A 126 3.74 19.25 -7.54
CA VAL A 126 4.70 18.43 -8.29
C VAL A 126 4.72 18.91 -9.74
N MET A 127 5.91 19.08 -10.31
CA MET A 127 6.12 19.52 -11.69
C MET A 127 7.28 18.77 -12.34
N GLU A 128 7.40 18.83 -13.66
CA GLU A 128 8.58 18.28 -14.35
C GLU A 128 9.83 19.06 -13.95
N ALA A 129 10.93 18.36 -13.66
CA ALA A 129 12.19 19.01 -13.31
C ALA A 129 12.84 19.72 -14.51
N MET A 130 12.55 19.25 -15.73
CA MET A 130 12.99 19.86 -16.98
C MET A 130 11.83 19.89 -17.97
N CYS A 131 11.65 21.03 -18.62
CA CYS A 131 10.66 21.19 -19.67
C CYS A 131 11.20 20.62 -21.00
N THR A 132 10.43 19.77 -21.68
CA THR A 132 10.77 19.29 -23.03
C THR A 132 9.97 20.03 -24.13
N PRO A 133 10.49 20.14 -25.37
CA PRO A 133 9.76 20.75 -26.47
C PRO A 133 8.48 20.02 -26.86
N GLU A 134 8.39 18.70 -26.59
CA GLU A 134 7.20 17.89 -26.90
C GLU A 134 6.02 18.13 -25.93
N GLY A 135 6.26 18.83 -24.82
CA GLY A 135 5.26 19.11 -23.79
C GLY A 135 4.94 17.93 -22.87
N THR A 136 4.19 18.22 -21.79
CA THR A 136 3.87 17.23 -20.75
C THR A 136 2.86 16.20 -21.25
N THR A 137 3.30 14.93 -21.35
CA THR A 137 2.40 13.82 -21.69
C THR A 137 1.32 13.62 -20.62
N GLN A 138 0.15 13.07 -20.99
CA GLN A 138 -0.90 12.78 -20.01
C GLN A 138 -0.43 11.81 -18.91
N ARG A 139 0.38 10.81 -19.27
CA ARG A 139 0.99 9.89 -18.30
C ARG A 139 1.83 10.64 -17.26
N THR A 140 2.63 11.62 -17.70
CA THR A 140 3.41 12.48 -16.80
C THR A 140 2.48 13.31 -15.90
N LYS A 141 1.38 13.86 -16.43
CA LYS A 141 0.38 14.61 -15.63
C LYS A 141 -0.25 13.73 -14.54
N ASP A 142 -0.58 12.49 -14.86
CA ASP A 142 -1.15 11.53 -13.90
C ASP A 142 -0.13 11.18 -12.81
N LEU A 143 1.13 11.01 -13.19
CA LEU A 143 2.21 10.76 -12.24
C LEU A 143 2.43 11.95 -11.30
N MET A 144 2.46 13.18 -11.85
CA MET A 144 2.53 14.41 -11.06
C MET A 144 1.36 14.51 -10.07
N ARG A 145 0.12 14.26 -10.54
CA ARG A 145 -1.07 14.25 -9.69
C ARG A 145 -0.97 13.20 -8.58
N TRP A 146 -0.59 11.96 -8.91
CA TRP A 146 -0.46 10.89 -7.92
C TRP A 146 0.55 11.24 -6.82
N TYR A 147 1.73 11.77 -7.17
CA TYR A 147 2.71 12.20 -6.18
C TYR A 147 2.19 13.37 -5.34
N ALA A 148 1.56 14.36 -5.98
CA ALA A 148 0.98 15.51 -5.29
C ALA A 148 -0.08 15.07 -4.27
N ASP A 149 -1.02 14.23 -4.68
CA ASP A 149 -2.11 13.72 -3.83
C ASP A 149 -1.56 12.83 -2.70
N THR A 150 -0.61 11.95 -3.00
CA THR A 150 -0.01 11.05 -2.01
C THR A 150 0.79 11.82 -0.96
N LEU A 151 1.62 12.78 -1.36
CA LEU A 151 2.40 13.60 -0.43
C LEU A 151 1.51 14.57 0.36
N THR A 152 0.46 15.13 -0.25
CA THR A 152 -0.58 15.91 0.45
C THR A 152 -1.31 15.06 1.50
N GLY A 153 -1.59 13.79 1.17
CA GLY A 153 -2.13 12.83 2.12
C GLY A 153 -1.20 12.57 3.31
N LEU A 154 0.12 12.50 3.09
CA LEU A 154 1.10 12.34 4.17
C LEU A 154 1.21 13.58 5.06
N LEU A 155 1.12 14.78 4.49
CA LEU A 155 1.03 16.03 5.25
C LEU A 155 -0.22 16.07 6.13
N SER A 156 -1.37 15.72 5.54
CA SER A 156 -2.64 15.62 6.27
C SER A 156 -2.53 14.59 7.40
N HIS A 157 -1.86 13.46 7.15
CA HIS A 157 -1.63 12.45 8.17
C HIS A 157 -0.78 12.98 9.32
N ALA A 158 0.33 13.68 9.04
CA ALA A 158 1.17 14.28 10.08
C ALA A 158 0.40 15.29 10.93
N ALA A 159 -0.45 16.13 10.30
CA ALA A 159 -1.31 17.07 11.01
C ALA A 159 -2.36 16.35 11.88
N GLU A 160 -2.90 15.22 11.43
CA GLU A 160 -3.82 14.38 12.21
C GLU A 160 -3.13 13.78 13.44
N ILE A 161 -1.88 13.30 13.31
CA ILE A 161 -1.08 12.80 14.43
C ILE A 161 -0.81 13.90 15.46
N ASP A 162 -0.40 15.09 15.02
CA ASP A 162 -0.19 16.23 15.93
C ASP A 162 -1.48 16.61 16.68
N ALA A 163 -2.60 16.64 15.97
CA ALA A 163 -3.90 16.95 16.57
C ALA A 163 -4.36 15.85 17.54
N ALA A 164 -4.12 14.57 17.23
CA ALA A 164 -4.42 13.43 18.10
C ALA A 164 -3.54 13.46 19.37
N ALA A 165 -2.23 13.65 19.22
CA ALA A 165 -1.31 13.79 20.33
C ALA A 165 -1.69 14.96 21.24
N THR A 166 -2.05 16.13 20.68
CA THR A 166 -2.50 17.28 21.46
C THR A 166 -3.76 16.97 22.28
N ARG A 167 -4.75 16.28 21.70
CA ARG A 167 -5.97 15.88 22.42
C ARG A 167 -5.68 14.83 23.49
N ALA A 168 -4.85 13.84 23.17
CA ALA A 168 -4.47 12.78 24.08
C ALA A 168 -3.71 13.35 25.28
N LEU A 169 -2.68 14.20 25.06
CA LEU A 169 -1.91 14.84 26.14
C LEU A 169 -2.78 15.71 27.06
N ARG A 170 -3.71 16.49 26.50
CA ARG A 170 -4.66 17.27 27.31
C ARG A 170 -5.54 16.37 28.19
N ARG A 171 -5.96 15.22 27.66
CA ARG A 171 -6.76 14.24 28.40
C ARG A 171 -5.94 13.49 29.44
N SER A 172 -4.71 13.09 29.11
CA SER A 172 -3.75 12.49 30.04
C SER A 172 -3.50 13.40 31.23
N HIS A 173 -3.37 14.72 31.01
CA HIS A 173 -3.17 15.69 32.07
C HIS A 173 -4.44 16.02 32.88
N GLY A 174 -5.63 15.90 32.29
CA GLY A 174 -6.90 16.18 32.97
C GLY A 174 -7.23 17.67 33.16
N GLY A 175 -6.26 18.57 33.00
CA GLY A 175 -6.47 20.03 32.97
C GLY A 175 -6.59 20.70 34.34
N ASP A 176 -6.35 19.97 35.43
CA ASP A 176 -6.24 20.50 36.79
C ASP A 176 -4.76 20.71 37.15
N VAL A 177 -4.39 21.92 37.56
CA VAL A 177 -3.01 22.25 37.95
C VAL A 177 -2.61 21.58 39.28
N HIS A 178 -3.59 21.12 40.06
CA HIS A 178 -3.40 20.58 41.40
C HIS A 178 -3.78 19.11 41.55
N ASN A 179 -4.30 18.48 40.49
CA ASN A 179 -4.67 17.07 40.51
C ASN A 179 -4.12 16.37 39.28
N ALA A 180 -3.59 15.16 39.48
CA ALA A 180 -3.09 14.35 38.37
C ALA A 180 -4.23 13.91 37.46
N GLY A 181 -3.95 13.78 36.18
CA GLY A 181 -4.92 13.29 35.22
C GLY A 181 -5.16 11.78 35.36
N HIS A 182 -6.36 11.34 34.98
CA HIS A 182 -6.80 9.95 35.15
C HIS A 182 -7.05 9.22 33.82
N ALA A 183 -6.88 9.89 32.68
CA ALA A 183 -7.01 9.22 31.39
C ALA A 183 -5.79 8.33 31.17
N VAL A 184 -6.03 7.08 30.78
CA VAL A 184 -5.00 6.11 30.48
C VAL A 184 -4.91 5.97 28.97
N TYR A 185 -3.71 6.18 28.44
CA TYR A 185 -3.38 5.94 27.04
C TYR A 185 -2.25 4.93 26.96
N THR A 186 -2.37 3.99 26.03
CA THR A 186 -1.31 3.03 25.70
C THR A 186 -0.73 3.29 24.31
N SER A 187 -1.46 4.00 23.46
CA SER A 187 -1.04 4.52 22.15
C SER A 187 -1.89 5.75 21.81
N LEU A 188 -1.93 6.16 20.55
CA LEU A 188 -2.93 7.11 20.02
C LEU A 188 -4.28 6.46 19.72
N ASP A 189 -4.39 5.12 19.79
CA ASP A 189 -5.62 4.39 19.45
C ASP A 189 -6.81 4.85 20.31
N GLU A 190 -6.62 5.15 21.59
CA GLU A 190 -7.71 5.62 22.46
C GLU A 190 -8.27 7.01 22.03
N ASP A 191 -7.55 7.78 21.21
CA ASP A 191 -8.06 8.98 20.51
C ASP A 191 -8.61 8.65 19.11
N GLN A 192 -7.89 7.84 18.35
CA GLN A 192 -8.13 7.62 16.92
C GLN A 192 -9.23 6.60 16.63
N LEU A 193 -9.32 5.50 17.37
CA LEU A 193 -10.28 4.41 17.12
C LEU A 193 -11.74 4.87 17.20
N PRO A 194 -12.17 5.69 18.18
CA PRO A 194 -13.54 6.20 18.22
C PRO A 194 -13.88 7.07 16.99
N ARG A 195 -12.91 7.85 16.50
CA ARG A 195 -13.07 8.69 15.32
C ARG A 195 -13.15 7.85 14.04
N ALA A 196 -12.26 6.87 13.90
CA ALA A 196 -12.29 5.91 12.80
C ALA A 196 -13.61 5.12 12.77
N THR A 197 -14.11 4.69 13.94
CA THR A 197 -15.42 4.01 14.08
C THR A 197 -16.57 4.90 13.59
N LYS A 198 -16.56 6.19 13.95
CA LYS A 198 -17.58 7.14 13.50
C LYS A 198 -17.55 7.32 11.98
N LEU A 199 -16.37 7.49 11.40
CA LEU A 199 -16.21 7.64 9.95
C LEU A 199 -16.62 6.36 9.20
N ALA A 200 -16.18 5.20 9.71
CA ALA A 200 -16.56 3.90 9.17
C ALA A 200 -18.09 3.73 9.14
N SER A 201 -18.79 4.15 10.20
CA SER A 201 -20.26 4.01 10.27
C SER A 201 -21.04 4.75 9.17
N LEU A 202 -20.41 5.70 8.46
CA LEU A 202 -21.01 6.39 7.32
C LEU A 202 -21.11 5.49 6.07
N GLY A 203 -20.25 4.48 5.94
CA GLY A 203 -20.20 3.59 4.77
C GLY A 203 -20.15 4.37 3.45
N LYS A 204 -21.07 4.05 2.53
CA LYS A 204 -21.21 4.75 1.23
C LYS A 204 -21.58 6.23 1.36
N GLY A 205 -22.10 6.66 2.51
CA GLY A 205 -22.50 8.04 2.78
C GLY A 205 -21.35 8.97 3.19
N ALA A 206 -20.13 8.44 3.39
CA ALA A 206 -18.95 9.28 3.60
C ALA A 206 -18.68 10.12 2.34
N ASN A 207 -18.19 11.35 2.51
CA ASN A 207 -17.63 12.14 1.41
C ASN A 207 -16.13 11.80 1.19
N ASP A 208 -15.50 12.41 0.18
CA ASP A 208 -14.10 12.11 -0.17
C ASP A 208 -13.11 12.47 0.94
N GLU A 209 -13.32 13.60 1.63
CA GLU A 209 -12.48 14.01 2.75
C GLU A 209 -12.57 13.01 3.92
N GLN A 210 -13.78 12.57 4.24
CA GLN A 210 -14.06 11.59 5.30
C GLN A 210 -13.49 10.22 4.96
N ARG A 211 -13.59 9.77 3.70
CA ARG A 211 -12.95 8.53 3.24
C ARG A 211 -11.44 8.62 3.35
N ALA A 212 -10.86 9.73 2.92
CA ALA A 212 -9.41 9.94 3.01
C ALA A 212 -8.91 9.96 4.45
N GLU A 213 -9.64 10.61 5.37
CA GLU A 213 -9.36 10.58 6.82
C GLU A 213 -9.47 9.17 7.39
N LEU A 214 -10.52 8.42 7.03
CA LEU A 214 -10.70 7.04 7.48
C LEU A 214 -9.53 6.15 7.04
N VAL A 215 -9.05 6.27 5.80
CA VAL A 215 -7.90 5.51 5.29
C VAL A 215 -6.62 5.86 6.05
N ARG A 216 -6.40 7.14 6.41
CA ARG A 216 -5.24 7.55 7.21
C ARG A 216 -5.32 7.00 8.63
N LEU A 217 -6.46 7.13 9.29
CA LEU A 217 -6.70 6.55 10.61
C LEU A 217 -6.51 5.03 10.59
N TRP A 218 -7.06 4.33 9.59
CA TRP A 218 -6.84 2.88 9.44
C TRP A 218 -5.37 2.50 9.33
N ARG A 219 -4.54 3.31 8.67
CA ARG A 219 -3.09 3.07 8.59
C ARG A 219 -2.38 3.31 9.91
N SER A 220 -2.86 4.29 10.69
CA SER A 220 -2.28 4.68 11.99
C SER A 220 -2.66 3.73 13.13
N LEU A 221 -3.89 3.20 13.11
CA LEU A 221 -4.39 2.30 14.15
C LEU A 221 -3.51 1.06 14.29
N SER A 222 -3.29 0.66 15.54
CA SER A 222 -2.60 -0.60 15.84
C SER A 222 -3.32 -1.81 15.23
N PRO A 223 -2.62 -2.93 15.03
CA PRO A 223 -3.25 -4.15 14.54
C PRO A 223 -4.42 -4.64 15.39
N GLU A 224 -4.39 -4.43 16.72
CA GLU A 224 -5.50 -4.73 17.63
C GLU A 224 -6.70 -3.81 17.39
N ALA A 225 -6.47 -2.50 17.35
CA ALA A 225 -7.53 -1.52 17.13
C ALA A 225 -8.16 -1.66 15.74
N ARG A 226 -7.37 -2.00 14.71
CA ARG A 226 -7.88 -2.40 13.40
C ARG A 226 -8.74 -3.65 13.46
N ALA A 227 -8.36 -4.67 14.24
CA ALA A 227 -9.16 -5.89 14.38
C ALA A 227 -10.50 -5.60 15.05
N GLU A 228 -10.51 -4.74 16.07
CA GLU A 228 -11.75 -4.28 16.69
C GLU A 228 -12.64 -3.54 15.69
N LEU A 229 -12.07 -2.61 14.93
CA LEU A 229 -12.80 -1.84 13.93
C LEU A 229 -13.33 -2.72 12.79
N TRP A 230 -12.50 -3.62 12.27
CA TRP A 230 -12.85 -4.57 11.20
C TRP A 230 -14.00 -5.45 11.64
N ALA A 231 -13.88 -6.11 12.80
CA ALA A 231 -14.92 -7.01 13.31
C ALA A 231 -16.29 -6.34 13.50
N LYS A 232 -16.32 -5.02 13.74
CA LYS A 232 -17.56 -4.25 13.96
C LYS A 232 -18.11 -3.61 12.69
N GLN A 233 -17.25 -3.25 11.73
CA GLN A 233 -17.59 -2.34 10.63
C GLN A 233 -17.12 -2.81 9.25
N GLU A 234 -16.66 -4.05 9.08
CA GLU A 234 -16.14 -4.60 7.82
C GLU A 234 -16.90 -4.13 6.57
N ASN A 235 -18.20 -4.41 6.50
CA ASN A 235 -19.03 -4.05 5.33
C ASN A 235 -19.04 -2.54 5.07
N ASN A 236 -19.05 -1.71 6.13
CA ASN A 236 -19.05 -0.27 5.98
C ASN A 236 -17.67 0.28 5.62
N LEU A 237 -16.60 -0.32 6.14
CA LEU A 237 -15.22 0.00 5.77
C LEU A 237 -14.98 -0.28 4.28
N VAL A 238 -15.38 -1.46 3.81
CA VAL A 238 -15.28 -1.79 2.38
C VAL A 238 -16.17 -0.86 1.56
N ALA A 239 -17.40 -0.61 1.98
CA ALA A 239 -18.31 0.29 1.26
C ALA A 239 -17.85 1.76 1.27
N ALA A 240 -16.97 2.15 2.21
CA ALA A 240 -16.29 3.44 2.23
C ALA A 240 -15.02 3.47 1.37
N GLY A 241 -14.72 2.39 0.65
CA GLY A 241 -13.56 2.28 -0.24
C GLY A 241 -12.24 2.07 0.49
N LEU A 242 -12.24 1.51 1.71
CA LEU A 242 -11.02 1.28 2.48
C LEU A 242 -9.98 0.43 1.73
N LEU A 243 -10.44 -0.51 0.90
CA LEU A 243 -9.61 -1.39 0.09
C LEU A 243 -9.21 -0.75 -1.25
N SER A 244 -9.45 0.54 -1.47
CA SER A 244 -8.98 1.22 -2.67
C SER A 244 -7.45 1.14 -2.79
N PRO A 245 -6.91 0.84 -3.99
CA PRO A 245 -5.49 0.67 -4.18
C PRO A 245 -4.72 1.97 -3.95
N SER A 246 -3.56 1.87 -3.30
CA SER A 246 -2.71 3.02 -2.95
C SER A 246 -1.59 3.28 -3.95
N MET A 247 -1.38 2.34 -4.85
CA MET A 247 -0.36 2.38 -5.89
C MET A 247 -0.65 3.36 -7.04
N LYS A 248 0.38 3.58 -7.86
CA LYS A 248 0.33 4.46 -9.05
C LYS A 248 -0.63 3.91 -10.10
N GLN A 249 -1.77 4.56 -10.27
CA GLN A 249 -2.73 4.27 -11.33
C GLN A 249 -2.35 5.02 -12.62
N ILE A 250 -1.21 4.64 -13.21
CA ILE A 250 -0.70 5.22 -14.46
C ILE A 250 -0.89 4.20 -15.60
N ALA A 251 -1.24 4.69 -16.80
CA ALA A 251 -1.35 3.86 -18.01
C ALA A 251 -0.04 3.16 -18.33
N PRO A 252 0.01 1.94 -18.89
CA PRO A 252 1.27 1.29 -19.26
C PRO A 252 2.08 2.02 -20.35
N ASP A 253 1.41 2.78 -21.22
CA ASP A 253 1.97 3.50 -22.37
C ASP A 253 1.72 5.03 -22.29
N LYS A 254 2.12 5.76 -23.35
CA LYS A 254 1.97 7.23 -23.45
C LYS A 254 0.58 7.67 -23.90
N GLY A 255 -0.29 6.76 -24.33
CA GLY A 255 -1.60 7.01 -24.93
C GLY A 255 -1.56 7.49 -26.38
N SER A 256 -2.73 7.75 -26.96
CA SER A 256 -2.98 8.13 -28.37
C SER A 256 -2.43 9.50 -28.84
N GLY A 257 -1.47 10.10 -28.13
CA GLY A 257 -0.92 11.42 -28.47
C GLY A 257 -1.68 12.62 -27.87
N PRO A 258 -1.42 13.85 -28.37
CA PRO A 258 -2.05 15.08 -27.92
C PRO A 258 -3.52 15.16 -28.38
N TYR A 259 -4.34 15.84 -27.58
CA TYR A 259 -5.78 15.96 -27.79
C TYR A 259 -6.16 17.37 -28.27
N ASP A 260 -7.15 17.45 -29.16
CA ASP A 260 -7.75 18.71 -29.66
C ASP A 260 -6.71 19.70 -30.23
N VAL A 261 -5.81 19.18 -31.06
CA VAL A 261 -4.77 20.00 -31.70
C VAL A 261 -5.11 20.33 -33.15
N GLU A 262 -6.08 19.63 -33.74
CA GLU A 262 -6.58 19.86 -35.10
C GLU A 262 -8.11 19.80 -35.16
N LYS A 263 -8.71 20.43 -36.17
CA LYS A 263 -10.17 20.39 -36.36
C LYS A 263 -10.59 19.12 -37.12
N PRO A 264 -11.75 18.53 -36.80
CA PRO A 264 -12.24 17.34 -37.48
C PRO A 264 -12.71 17.64 -38.90
N GLY A 265 -12.41 16.75 -39.84
CA GLY A 265 -12.89 16.76 -41.22
C GLY A 265 -14.06 15.80 -41.44
N PHE A 266 -14.49 15.66 -42.69
CA PHE A 266 -15.60 14.77 -43.06
C PHE A 266 -15.31 13.29 -42.79
N GLN A 267 -14.05 12.86 -42.95
CA GLN A 267 -13.66 11.46 -42.75
C GLN A 267 -13.81 11.06 -41.28
N GLU A 268 -13.40 11.93 -40.38
CA GLU A 268 -13.54 11.74 -38.94
C GLU A 268 -15.02 11.64 -38.50
N TRP A 269 -15.89 12.50 -39.03
CA TRP A 269 -17.33 12.40 -38.77
C TRP A 269 -17.95 11.11 -39.31
N ALA A 270 -17.46 10.61 -40.45
CA ALA A 270 -17.88 9.33 -41.00
C ALA A 270 -17.39 8.15 -40.13
N THR A 271 -16.17 8.20 -39.58
CA THR A 271 -15.65 7.21 -38.63
C THR A 271 -16.48 7.19 -37.35
N LEU A 272 -16.80 8.36 -36.80
CA LEU A 272 -17.68 8.49 -35.62
C LEU A 272 -19.06 7.85 -35.86
N ALA A 273 -19.68 8.12 -37.00
CA ALA A 273 -20.98 7.55 -37.34
C ALA A 273 -20.93 6.02 -37.49
N LYS A 274 -19.87 5.48 -38.11
CA LYS A 274 -19.65 4.03 -38.17
C LYS A 274 -19.49 3.41 -36.80
N MET A 275 -18.71 4.05 -35.93
CA MET A 275 -18.48 3.56 -34.57
C MET A 275 -19.75 3.52 -33.73
N ARG A 276 -20.59 4.55 -33.81
CA ARG A 276 -21.91 4.53 -33.17
C ARG A 276 -22.82 3.42 -33.71
N GLY A 277 -22.74 3.14 -35.02
CA GLY A 277 -23.46 1.99 -35.60
C GLY A 277 -22.95 0.63 -35.07
N ILE A 278 -21.64 0.52 -34.82
CA ILE A 278 -21.03 -0.67 -34.20
C ILE A 278 -21.52 -0.85 -32.76
N THR A 279 -21.58 0.23 -31.97
CA THR A 279 -22.03 0.14 -30.57
C THR A 279 -23.50 -0.23 -30.45
N GLU A 280 -24.36 0.32 -31.30
CA GLU A 280 -25.78 -0.06 -31.38
C GLU A 280 -25.98 -1.56 -31.71
N GLY A 281 -25.07 -2.14 -32.50
CA GLY A 281 -25.11 -3.56 -32.88
C GLY A 281 -24.38 -4.51 -31.93
N ALA A 282 -23.69 -4.00 -30.90
CA ALA A 282 -22.78 -4.80 -30.07
C ALA A 282 -23.50 -5.91 -29.28
N ASP A 283 -24.73 -5.66 -28.83
CA ASP A 283 -25.55 -6.66 -28.13
C ASP A 283 -25.87 -7.87 -29.02
N ALA A 284 -26.16 -7.63 -30.30
CA ALA A 284 -26.42 -8.70 -31.26
C ALA A 284 -25.17 -9.56 -31.57
N MET A 285 -23.99 -9.10 -31.18
CA MET A 285 -22.70 -9.78 -31.37
C MET A 285 -22.13 -10.35 -30.07
N ASP A 286 -22.86 -10.26 -28.95
CA ASP A 286 -22.37 -10.64 -27.60
C ASP A 286 -21.13 -9.81 -27.15
N LEU A 287 -21.07 -8.55 -27.60
CA LEU A 287 -19.99 -7.59 -27.34
C LEU A 287 -20.46 -6.41 -26.47
N VAL A 288 -21.37 -6.66 -25.54
CA VAL A 288 -22.08 -5.62 -24.76
C VAL A 288 -21.12 -4.69 -24.01
N ASP A 289 -20.04 -5.20 -23.41
CA ASP A 289 -19.09 -4.36 -22.69
C ASP A 289 -18.19 -3.58 -23.65
N ALA A 290 -17.80 -4.18 -24.77
CA ALA A 290 -17.05 -3.47 -25.81
C ALA A 290 -17.86 -2.29 -26.38
N GLY A 291 -19.15 -2.51 -26.67
CA GLY A 291 -20.08 -1.45 -27.08
C GLY A 291 -20.16 -0.32 -26.04
N ARG A 292 -20.34 -0.67 -24.77
CA ARG A 292 -20.39 0.30 -23.65
C ARG A 292 -19.11 1.13 -23.51
N HIS A 293 -17.94 0.51 -23.65
CA HIS A 293 -16.65 1.23 -23.55
C HIS A 293 -16.43 2.12 -24.76
N MET A 294 -16.82 1.65 -25.94
CA MET A 294 -16.79 2.45 -27.15
C MET A 294 -17.73 3.66 -27.06
N ASP A 295 -18.98 3.48 -26.65
CA ASP A 295 -19.92 4.59 -26.46
C ASP A 295 -19.34 5.64 -25.50
N HIS A 296 -18.79 5.20 -24.36
CA HIS A 296 -18.14 6.10 -23.42
C HIS A 296 -16.94 6.86 -24.04
N TYR A 297 -16.13 6.19 -24.86
CA TYR A 297 -15.01 6.79 -25.56
C TYR A 297 -15.47 7.85 -26.59
N LEU A 298 -16.59 7.62 -27.27
CA LEU A 298 -17.18 8.53 -28.26
C LEU A 298 -17.99 9.67 -27.63
N ASP A 299 -18.65 9.43 -26.50
CA ASP A 299 -19.50 10.41 -25.80
C ASP A 299 -18.69 11.53 -25.15
N ASN A 300 -17.41 11.28 -24.86
CA ASN A 300 -16.45 12.34 -24.61
C ASN A 300 -16.85 13.25 -23.42
N ASP A 301 -17.21 12.66 -22.27
CA ASP A 301 -17.53 13.43 -21.06
C ASP A 301 -16.34 13.60 -20.11
N GLY A 302 -15.22 12.95 -20.41
CA GLY A 302 -13.96 12.99 -19.66
C GLY A 302 -14.01 12.30 -18.29
N LYS A 303 -15.11 11.63 -17.94
CA LYS A 303 -15.23 10.93 -16.67
C LYS A 303 -14.61 9.53 -16.75
N PRO A 304 -14.22 8.95 -15.61
CA PRO A 304 -13.85 7.56 -15.58
C PRO A 304 -15.08 6.65 -15.78
N ILE A 305 -14.89 5.54 -16.51
CA ILE A 305 -15.86 4.44 -16.54
C ILE A 305 -15.45 3.36 -15.54
N ASN A 306 -16.45 2.79 -14.90
CA ASN A 306 -16.27 1.70 -13.95
C ASN A 306 -16.16 0.33 -14.71
N LEU A 307 -15.03 -0.40 -14.57
CA LEU A 307 -14.80 -1.82 -14.98
C LEU A 307 -15.35 -2.91 -14.03
N PRO A 308 -16.37 -3.71 -14.41
CA PRO A 308 -16.99 -4.66 -13.50
C PRO A 308 -16.07 -5.89 -13.28
N VAL A 309 -15.09 -5.77 -12.39
CA VAL A 309 -14.01 -6.75 -12.17
C VAL A 309 -14.55 -8.14 -11.85
N ASP A 310 -15.61 -8.25 -11.05
CA ASP A 310 -16.23 -9.55 -10.74
C ASP A 310 -16.79 -10.23 -11.99
N LYS A 311 -17.39 -9.44 -12.89
CA LYS A 311 -17.84 -9.92 -14.20
C LYS A 311 -16.64 -10.31 -15.07
N MET A 312 -15.58 -9.50 -15.11
CA MET A 312 -14.35 -9.83 -15.85
C MET A 312 -13.73 -11.16 -15.38
N MET A 313 -13.71 -11.42 -14.07
CA MET A 313 -13.23 -12.70 -13.51
C MET A 313 -14.18 -13.86 -13.77
N ALA A 314 -15.49 -13.61 -13.90
CA ALA A 314 -16.47 -14.63 -14.27
C ALA A 314 -16.41 -14.99 -15.76
N ASP A 315 -16.17 -13.99 -16.61
CA ASP A 315 -16.16 -14.11 -18.07
C ASP A 315 -14.82 -14.62 -18.62
N ASP A 316 -13.69 -14.35 -17.94
CA ASP A 316 -12.35 -14.77 -18.37
C ASP A 316 -11.60 -15.53 -17.26
N ASP A 317 -11.46 -16.84 -17.48
CA ASP A 317 -10.79 -17.78 -16.59
C ASP A 317 -9.29 -17.48 -16.39
N GLY A 318 -8.65 -16.87 -17.38
CA GLY A 318 -7.25 -16.48 -17.31
C GLY A 318 -7.05 -15.27 -16.41
N PHE A 319 -7.94 -14.28 -16.47
CA PHE A 319 -7.92 -13.11 -15.62
C PHE A 319 -8.16 -13.48 -14.16
N ARG A 320 -9.13 -14.37 -13.90
CA ARG A 320 -9.33 -14.95 -12.57
C ARG A 320 -8.07 -15.65 -12.03
N LYS A 321 -7.40 -16.45 -12.86
CA LYS A 321 -6.13 -17.12 -12.49
C LYS A 321 -4.99 -16.12 -12.26
N HIS A 322 -4.98 -15.00 -12.96
CA HIS A 322 -4.02 -13.93 -12.76
C HIS A 322 -4.17 -13.30 -11.37
N ILE A 323 -5.40 -12.97 -10.95
CA ILE A 323 -5.72 -12.48 -9.60
C ILE A 323 -5.39 -13.54 -8.53
N ASP A 324 -5.80 -14.79 -8.73
CA ASP A 324 -5.44 -15.90 -7.84
C ASP A 324 -3.92 -16.06 -7.68
N GLY A 325 -3.17 -15.81 -8.76
CA GLY A 325 -1.72 -15.87 -8.78
C GLY A 325 -1.09 -14.83 -7.86
N HIS A 326 -1.63 -13.61 -7.82
CA HIS A 326 -1.22 -12.57 -6.88
C HIS A 326 -1.39 -13.06 -5.44
N ILE A 327 -2.56 -13.58 -5.07
CA ILE A 327 -2.80 -14.09 -3.72
C ILE A 327 -1.84 -15.23 -3.37
N ARG A 328 -1.69 -16.22 -4.26
CA ARG A 328 -0.81 -17.37 -4.03
C ARG A 328 0.65 -16.99 -3.82
N MET A 329 1.11 -15.91 -4.45
CA MET A 329 2.49 -15.44 -4.35
C MET A 329 2.80 -14.81 -2.98
N TYR A 330 1.84 -14.11 -2.36
CA TYR A 330 2.07 -13.36 -1.11
C TYR A 330 1.42 -13.97 0.14
N GLN A 331 0.46 -14.90 -0.01
CA GLN A 331 -0.31 -15.43 1.11
C GLN A 331 0.55 -16.02 2.25
N ASP A 332 1.71 -16.61 1.95
CA ASP A 332 2.59 -17.21 2.95
C ASP A 332 3.31 -16.12 3.76
N GLU A 333 3.84 -15.08 3.10
CA GLU A 333 4.47 -13.93 3.75
C GLU A 333 3.46 -13.19 4.64
N TRP A 334 2.28 -12.91 4.11
CA TRP A 334 1.20 -12.26 4.83
C TRP A 334 0.74 -13.05 6.05
N ARG A 335 0.64 -14.37 5.91
CA ARG A 335 0.31 -15.26 7.02
C ARG A 335 1.39 -15.23 8.10
N GLU A 336 2.67 -15.32 7.73
CA GLU A 336 3.79 -15.27 8.69
C GLU A 336 3.82 -13.93 9.45
N MET A 337 3.67 -12.82 8.73
CA MET A 337 3.60 -11.48 9.31
C MET A 337 2.45 -11.35 10.31
N ALA A 338 1.24 -11.76 9.93
CA ALA A 338 0.06 -11.64 10.77
C ALA A 338 0.13 -12.56 12.01
N LEU A 339 0.70 -13.75 11.89
CA LEU A 339 0.92 -14.66 13.03
C LEU A 339 2.01 -14.15 13.98
N ALA A 340 3.06 -13.50 13.46
CA ALA A 340 4.08 -12.85 14.28
C ALA A 340 3.48 -11.70 15.10
N GLU A 341 2.64 -10.88 14.47
CA GLU A 341 1.95 -9.77 15.13
C GLU A 341 0.95 -10.26 16.18
N PHE A 342 0.14 -11.28 15.85
CA PHE A 342 -0.77 -11.92 16.79
C PHE A 342 -0.03 -12.42 18.05
N LYS A 343 1.15 -13.01 17.88
CA LYS A 343 1.99 -13.47 18.99
C LYS A 343 2.59 -12.30 19.79
N ALA A 344 3.04 -11.24 19.11
CA ALA A 344 3.56 -10.05 19.75
C ALA A 344 2.50 -9.34 20.58
N ASN A 345 1.24 -9.44 20.15
CA ASN A 345 0.07 -8.86 20.83
C ASN A 345 -0.63 -9.84 21.79
N ASP A 346 0.13 -10.71 22.46
CA ASP A 346 -0.35 -11.65 23.48
C ASP A 346 -1.52 -12.55 23.06
N GLY A 347 -1.63 -12.87 21.77
CA GLY A 347 -2.70 -13.71 21.22
C GLY A 347 -4.06 -13.02 21.10
N LYS A 348 -4.10 -11.69 21.17
CA LYS A 348 -5.31 -10.93 20.87
C LYS A 348 -5.51 -10.78 19.36
N PRO A 349 -6.76 -10.59 18.89
CA PRO A 349 -7.04 -10.43 17.47
C PRO A 349 -6.23 -9.31 16.82
N VAL A 350 -5.75 -9.54 15.60
CA VAL A 350 -5.03 -8.54 14.81
C VAL A 350 -5.57 -8.48 13.38
N SER A 351 -5.50 -7.29 12.77
CA SER A 351 -5.82 -7.06 11.36
C SER A 351 -4.69 -6.29 10.69
N ILE A 352 -4.22 -6.82 9.56
CA ILE A 352 -3.07 -6.30 8.81
C ILE A 352 -3.51 -5.95 7.39
N PRO A 353 -3.49 -4.67 6.97
CA PRO A 353 -3.74 -4.32 5.59
C PRO A 353 -2.61 -4.84 4.70
N VAL A 354 -2.99 -5.39 3.54
CA VAL A 354 -2.06 -5.93 2.56
C VAL A 354 -2.41 -5.42 1.17
N GLU A 355 -1.39 -5.22 0.35
CA GLU A 355 -1.55 -4.81 -1.05
C GLU A 355 -0.44 -5.45 -1.88
N THR A 356 -0.80 -6.08 -3.00
CA THR A 356 0.21 -6.58 -3.95
C THR A 356 0.70 -5.45 -4.84
N PRO A 357 1.98 -5.44 -5.24
CA PRO A 357 2.42 -4.56 -6.32
C PRO A 357 1.75 -4.92 -7.65
N ASN A 358 1.87 -4.05 -8.66
CA ASN A 358 1.57 -4.44 -10.03
C ASN A 358 2.76 -5.23 -10.55
N ILE A 359 2.58 -6.53 -10.79
CA ILE A 359 3.69 -7.41 -11.15
C ILE A 359 3.74 -7.61 -12.65
N ASN A 360 2.59 -7.74 -13.31
CA ASN A 360 2.46 -7.81 -14.76
C ASN A 360 1.07 -7.32 -15.19
N ASP A 361 1.00 -6.71 -16.38
CA ASP A 361 -0.27 -6.39 -17.02
C ASP A 361 -0.94 -7.70 -17.51
N TYR A 362 -2.27 -7.80 -17.45
CA TYR A 362 -3.03 -8.91 -18.03
C TYR A 362 -3.62 -8.50 -19.37
N SER A 363 -3.41 -9.30 -20.41
CA SER A 363 -4.00 -9.05 -21.74
C SER A 363 -5.09 -10.07 -22.03
N PHE A 364 -6.28 -9.57 -22.34
CA PHE A 364 -7.34 -10.37 -22.96
C PHE A 364 -6.92 -10.67 -24.40
N THR A 365 -7.37 -11.78 -24.97
CA THR A 365 -7.15 -12.08 -26.39
C THR A 365 -8.49 -12.32 -27.07
N GLN A 366 -8.56 -12.11 -28.39
CA GLN A 366 -9.76 -12.43 -29.16
C GLN A 366 -10.16 -13.91 -29.00
N GLU A 367 -9.17 -14.79 -28.81
CA GLU A 367 -9.40 -16.23 -28.59
C GLU A 367 -9.94 -16.54 -27.19
N SER A 368 -9.52 -15.80 -26.15
CA SER A 368 -9.96 -16.05 -24.77
C SER A 368 -11.30 -15.37 -24.46
N ASN A 369 -11.43 -14.09 -24.84
CA ASN A 369 -12.62 -13.30 -24.59
C ASN A 369 -12.66 -12.07 -25.51
N GLN A 370 -13.40 -12.18 -26.61
CA GLN A 370 -13.50 -11.12 -27.62
C GLN A 370 -14.15 -9.83 -27.07
N ASN A 371 -15.12 -9.96 -26.18
CA ASN A 371 -15.81 -8.83 -25.55
C ASN A 371 -14.84 -7.99 -24.68
N TRP A 372 -14.11 -8.62 -23.75
CA TRP A 372 -13.12 -7.92 -22.93
C TRP A 372 -11.87 -7.48 -23.70
N PHE A 373 -11.50 -8.20 -24.76
CA PHE A 373 -10.45 -7.78 -25.69
C PHE A 373 -10.76 -6.42 -26.34
N TYR A 374 -11.96 -6.21 -26.86
CA TYR A 374 -12.32 -4.92 -27.45
C TYR A 374 -12.68 -3.85 -26.41
N ALA A 375 -13.24 -4.26 -25.26
CA ALA A 375 -13.61 -3.33 -24.20
C ALA A 375 -12.41 -2.71 -23.47
N VAL A 376 -11.39 -3.51 -23.18
CA VAL A 376 -10.25 -3.12 -22.34
C VAL A 376 -8.92 -3.51 -23.01
N GLY A 377 -8.85 -4.68 -23.64
CA GLY A 377 -7.63 -5.18 -24.30
C GLY A 377 -6.59 -5.68 -23.31
N SER A 378 -6.06 -4.78 -22.48
CA SER A 378 -5.15 -5.12 -21.40
C SER A 378 -5.43 -4.29 -20.17
N THR A 379 -5.25 -4.86 -18.98
CA THR A 379 -5.49 -4.19 -17.72
C THR A 379 -4.32 -4.37 -16.77
N ARG A 380 -4.10 -3.36 -15.93
CA ARG A 380 -3.34 -3.53 -14.70
C ARG A 380 -4.25 -4.11 -13.65
N ALA A 381 -3.68 -4.92 -12.76
CA ALA A 381 -4.43 -5.44 -11.65
C ALA A 381 -3.58 -5.56 -10.39
N ASN A 382 -4.24 -5.44 -9.25
CA ASN A 382 -3.65 -5.78 -7.96
C ASN A 382 -4.70 -6.37 -7.03
N VAL A 383 -4.24 -6.86 -5.89
CA VAL A 383 -5.08 -7.28 -4.77
C VAL A 383 -4.77 -6.40 -3.58
N THR A 384 -5.81 -5.79 -3.03
CA THR A 384 -5.81 -5.13 -1.72
C THR A 384 -6.61 -5.98 -0.75
N GLY A 385 -6.25 -6.00 0.53
CA GLY A 385 -6.99 -6.80 1.49
C GLY A 385 -6.60 -6.54 2.93
N VAL A 386 -7.23 -7.31 3.82
CA VAL A 386 -6.97 -7.33 5.25
C VAL A 386 -6.80 -8.78 5.68
N VAL A 387 -5.63 -9.08 6.23
CA VAL A 387 -5.35 -10.38 6.86
C VAL A 387 -5.76 -10.28 8.31
N THR A 388 -6.69 -11.13 8.72
CA THR A 388 -7.19 -11.19 10.09
C THR A 388 -6.63 -12.42 10.79
N VAL A 389 -6.23 -12.27 12.05
CA VAL A 389 -5.92 -13.40 12.93
C VAL A 389 -6.80 -13.32 14.17
N VAL A 390 -7.63 -14.32 14.39
CA VAL A 390 -8.56 -14.40 15.51
C VAL A 390 -8.33 -15.72 16.24
N PRO A 391 -8.26 -15.75 17.59
CA PRO A 391 -8.13 -17.00 18.33
C PRO A 391 -9.43 -17.80 18.23
N ASP A 392 -9.31 -19.12 18.09
CA ASP A 392 -10.44 -20.02 18.28
C ASP A 392 -10.74 -20.28 19.77
N ALA A 393 -11.70 -21.16 20.05
CA ALA A 393 -12.12 -21.49 21.42
C ALA A 393 -10.98 -22.05 22.29
N ASP A 394 -9.96 -22.64 21.68
CA ASP A 394 -8.79 -23.20 22.35
C ASP A 394 -7.60 -22.22 22.37
N GLY A 395 -7.79 -20.99 21.85
CA GLY A 395 -6.74 -19.97 21.71
C GLY A 395 -5.82 -20.18 20.51
N ASN A 396 -6.11 -21.12 19.61
CA ASN A 396 -5.29 -21.32 18.40
C ASN A 396 -5.61 -20.24 17.35
N PRO A 397 -4.60 -19.69 16.65
CA PRO A 397 -4.83 -18.65 15.67
C PRO A 397 -5.52 -19.18 14.41
N LYS A 398 -6.61 -18.52 14.00
CA LYS A 398 -7.25 -18.68 12.69
C LYS A 398 -6.94 -17.48 11.82
N VAL A 399 -6.35 -17.74 10.66
CA VAL A 399 -5.94 -16.70 9.69
C VAL A 399 -6.95 -16.64 8.54
N GLY A 400 -7.52 -15.45 8.30
CA GLY A 400 -8.39 -15.13 7.18
C GLY A 400 -7.80 -14.00 6.31
N LEU A 401 -8.25 -13.92 5.07
CA LEU A 401 -8.00 -12.81 4.16
C LEU A 401 -9.31 -12.37 3.54
N ASP A 402 -9.66 -11.12 3.77
CA ASP A 402 -10.69 -10.42 3.03
C ASP A 402 -10.01 -9.51 2.03
N TYR A 403 -10.37 -9.59 0.75
CA TYR A 403 -9.66 -8.91 -0.32
C TYR A 403 -10.58 -8.33 -1.38
N GLN A 404 -10.05 -7.36 -2.11
CA GLN A 404 -10.63 -6.76 -3.29
C GLN A 404 -9.61 -6.89 -4.44
N ALA A 405 -10.07 -7.41 -5.57
CA ALA A 405 -9.30 -7.36 -6.80
C ALA A 405 -9.54 -6.00 -7.46
N ASN A 406 -8.49 -5.26 -7.81
CA ASN A 406 -8.66 -4.01 -8.51
C ASN A 406 -8.11 -4.15 -9.91
N ALA A 407 -8.79 -3.51 -10.87
CA ALA A 407 -8.36 -3.43 -12.25
C ALA A 407 -8.49 -2.00 -12.72
N TRP A 408 -7.48 -1.52 -13.45
CA TRP A 408 -7.54 -0.22 -14.08
C TRP A 408 -6.74 -0.23 -15.37
N ASP A 409 -7.18 0.62 -16.27
CA ASP A 409 -6.48 0.95 -17.50
C ASP A 409 -6.72 2.42 -17.85
N ARG A 410 -5.94 2.94 -18.78
CA ARG A 410 -6.24 4.22 -19.40
C ARG A 410 -6.54 3.95 -20.86
N TYR A 411 -7.76 3.47 -21.08
CA TYR A 411 -8.23 3.02 -22.38
C TYR A 411 -7.91 4.06 -23.46
N ASN A 412 -6.97 3.69 -24.32
CA ASN A 412 -6.45 4.44 -25.43
C ASN A 412 -6.61 3.60 -26.70
N TRP A 413 -7.01 4.23 -27.80
CA TRP A 413 -6.95 3.59 -29.10
C TRP A 413 -5.67 4.05 -29.78
N ASP A 414 -4.62 3.27 -29.69
CA ASP A 414 -3.32 3.46 -30.35
C ASP A 414 -3.06 2.34 -31.37
N GLU A 415 -1.85 2.27 -31.93
CA GLU A 415 -1.49 1.30 -32.97
C GLU A 415 -1.64 -0.17 -32.47
N ASN A 416 -2.02 -1.05 -33.38
CA ASN A 416 -2.43 -2.46 -33.25
C ASN A 416 -3.79 -2.71 -32.57
N LYS A 417 -4.72 -1.73 -32.62
CA LYS A 417 -6.10 -1.83 -32.09
C LYS A 417 -7.19 -1.64 -33.15
N GLY A 418 -6.86 -1.72 -34.43
CA GLY A 418 -7.85 -1.74 -35.51
C GLY A 418 -8.95 -2.78 -35.30
N VAL A 419 -10.17 -2.48 -35.77
CA VAL A 419 -11.34 -3.35 -35.62
C VAL A 419 -11.88 -3.74 -36.98
N ASP A 420 -11.92 -5.05 -37.23
CA ASP A 420 -12.66 -5.65 -38.34
C ASP A 420 -13.82 -6.45 -37.76
N ILE A 421 -15.04 -5.94 -37.96
CA ILE A 421 -16.26 -6.64 -37.55
C ILE A 421 -16.82 -7.37 -38.77
N PHE A 422 -16.48 -8.65 -38.85
CA PHE A 422 -16.99 -9.62 -39.82
C PHE A 422 -16.89 -9.17 -41.29
N GLY A 423 -15.93 -8.32 -41.65
CA GLY A 423 -15.75 -7.80 -43.01
C GLY A 423 -16.85 -6.85 -43.48
N VAL A 424 -17.76 -6.42 -42.60
CA VAL A 424 -18.89 -5.53 -42.92
C VAL A 424 -18.56 -4.08 -42.55
N MET A 425 -17.75 -3.88 -41.51
CA MET A 425 -17.23 -2.58 -41.09
C MET A 425 -15.78 -2.72 -40.59
N ASP A 426 -14.87 -2.02 -41.27
CA ASP A 426 -13.43 -1.98 -40.98
C ASP A 426 -13.02 -0.58 -40.49
N ILE A 427 -12.30 -0.54 -39.37
CA ILE A 427 -11.65 0.65 -38.84
C ILE A 427 -10.16 0.39 -38.83
N PRO A 428 -9.41 1.09 -39.71
CA PRO A 428 -7.98 0.92 -39.83
C PRO A 428 -7.26 1.16 -38.51
N ASP A 429 -6.16 0.45 -38.37
CA ASP A 429 -5.29 0.61 -37.22
C ASP A 429 -4.77 2.05 -37.06
N GLY A 430 -4.74 2.55 -35.83
CA GLY A 430 -4.35 3.93 -35.52
C GLY A 430 -5.34 5.02 -35.92
N GLN A 431 -6.43 4.70 -36.64
CA GLN A 431 -7.43 5.70 -37.08
C GLN A 431 -8.08 6.41 -35.90
N MET A 432 -8.46 5.68 -34.85
CA MET A 432 -9.07 6.26 -33.66
C MET A 432 -8.08 7.14 -32.85
N ALA A 433 -6.77 6.84 -32.91
CA ALA A 433 -5.73 7.69 -32.33
C ALA A 433 -5.63 9.04 -33.06
N HIS A 434 -5.70 8.97 -34.39
CA HIS A 434 -5.70 10.12 -35.28
C HIS A 434 -6.97 10.98 -35.09
N ASP A 435 -8.13 10.34 -34.94
CA ASP A 435 -9.42 11.01 -34.66
C ASP A 435 -9.42 11.69 -33.27
N CYS A 436 -8.75 11.10 -32.27
CA CYS A 436 -8.53 11.71 -30.95
C CYS A 436 -7.71 13.00 -31.03
N THR A 437 -6.76 13.08 -31.96
CA THR A 437 -5.96 14.29 -32.20
C THR A 437 -6.83 15.43 -32.76
N ARG A 438 -7.91 15.08 -33.48
CA ARG A 438 -8.84 15.97 -34.18
C ARG A 438 -10.16 16.25 -33.46
N GLN A 439 -10.22 15.95 -32.16
CA GLN A 439 -11.36 16.24 -31.28
C GLN A 439 -12.66 15.46 -31.60
N VAL A 440 -12.55 14.29 -32.21
CA VAL A 440 -13.72 13.46 -32.56
C VAL A 440 -14.03 12.46 -31.44
N SER A 441 -13.01 12.14 -30.63
CA SER A 441 -13.06 11.22 -29.49
C SER A 441 -12.08 11.67 -28.37
N HIS A 442 -12.24 11.20 -27.14
CA HIS A 442 -11.43 11.62 -25.97
C HIS A 442 -10.51 10.54 -25.42
N ARG A 443 -9.59 10.91 -24.52
CA ARG A 443 -8.95 9.94 -23.61
C ARG A 443 -9.91 9.57 -22.48
N SER A 444 -10.36 8.32 -22.44
CA SER A 444 -11.01 7.75 -21.27
C SER A 444 -9.99 7.17 -20.29
N SER A 445 -10.27 7.28 -19.00
CA SER A 445 -9.60 6.51 -17.94
C SER A 445 -10.60 5.48 -17.41
N THR A 446 -10.23 4.22 -17.30
CA THR A 446 -11.08 3.15 -16.76
C THR A 446 -10.53 2.77 -15.39
N CYS A 447 -11.23 3.15 -14.33
CA CYS A 447 -10.86 2.81 -12.95
C CYS A 447 -12.07 2.21 -12.26
N GLN A 448 -11.96 1.03 -11.64
CA GLN A 448 -13.06 0.50 -10.81
C GLN A 448 -12.63 -0.25 -9.56
N GLU A 449 -13.56 -0.17 -8.61
CA GLU A 449 -13.74 -0.89 -7.35
C GLU A 449 -14.55 -2.21 -7.56
N ALA A 450 -13.99 -3.35 -7.13
CA ALA A 450 -14.67 -4.67 -7.14
C ALA A 450 -15.35 -4.98 -5.80
N ALA A 451 -16.17 -6.03 -5.76
CA ALA A 451 -16.78 -6.47 -4.51
C ALA A 451 -15.77 -7.20 -3.59
N PRO A 452 -15.86 -7.04 -2.26
CA PRO A 452 -15.02 -7.78 -1.33
C PRO A 452 -15.29 -9.28 -1.41
N SER A 453 -14.21 -10.06 -1.38
CA SER A 453 -14.21 -11.52 -1.31
C SER A 453 -13.40 -12.00 -0.10
N SER A 454 -13.90 -13.00 0.61
CA SER A 454 -13.23 -13.59 1.78
C SER A 454 -12.64 -14.96 1.45
N THR A 455 -11.44 -15.28 1.94
CA THR A 455 -10.84 -16.62 1.85
C THR A 455 -9.99 -16.94 3.08
N THR A 456 -10.12 -18.15 3.60
CA THR A 456 -9.28 -18.64 4.70
C THR A 456 -7.89 -19.03 4.18
N ILE A 457 -6.82 -18.33 4.60
CA ILE A 457 -5.42 -18.67 4.24
C ILE A 457 -4.91 -19.90 5.02
N SER A 458 -5.80 -20.72 5.58
CA SER A 458 -5.38 -21.94 6.28
C SER A 458 -4.77 -22.92 5.29
N ALA A 459 -3.53 -23.33 5.54
CA ALA A 459 -3.02 -24.54 4.90
C ALA A 459 -4.05 -25.66 5.11
N PRO A 460 -4.40 -26.47 4.10
CA PRO A 460 -5.00 -27.74 4.42
C PRO A 460 -4.01 -28.44 5.35
N ARG A 461 -4.51 -28.88 6.51
CA ARG A 461 -3.83 -29.94 7.25
C ARG A 461 -3.67 -31.07 6.24
N ARG A 462 -2.50 -31.16 5.60
CA ARG A 462 -2.10 -32.35 4.86
C ARG A 462 -1.88 -33.42 5.92
N ARG A 463 -2.97 -34.02 6.39
CA ARG A 463 -2.98 -35.44 6.67
C ARG A 463 -3.29 -36.14 5.35
N THR A 464 -2.42 -35.90 4.37
CA THR A 464 -2.22 -36.89 3.34
C THR A 464 -1.35 -37.94 4.01
N THR A 465 -1.92 -39.10 4.32
CA THR A 465 -1.15 -40.34 4.23
C THR A 465 -0.70 -40.44 2.78
N VAL A 466 0.35 -39.70 2.44
CA VAL A 466 1.23 -40.11 1.36
C VAL A 466 1.80 -41.41 1.89
N ARG A 467 1.28 -42.53 1.38
CA ARG A 467 2.11 -43.72 1.29
C ARG A 467 3.34 -43.25 0.52
N TYR A 468 4.39 -42.98 1.27
CA TYR A 468 5.73 -42.93 0.74
C TYR A 468 5.94 -44.29 0.05
N GLN A 469 5.79 -44.33 -1.28
CA GLN A 469 6.36 -45.42 -2.04
C GLN A 469 7.86 -45.24 -1.94
N ASN A 470 8.42 -45.97 -0.98
CA ASN A 470 9.84 -46.07 -0.77
C ASN A 470 10.48 -46.54 -2.09
N PRO A 471 11.47 -45.81 -2.67
CA PRO A 471 12.19 -46.25 -3.87
C PRO A 471 12.90 -47.60 -3.68
N THR A 472 12.99 -48.12 -2.46
CA THR A 472 13.50 -49.44 -2.13
C THR A 472 12.51 -50.60 -2.37
N SER A 473 11.24 -50.31 -2.72
CA SER A 473 10.21 -51.35 -2.90
C SER A 473 10.11 -51.95 -4.31
N ARG A 474 10.84 -51.41 -5.31
CA ARG A 474 11.03 -52.08 -6.61
C ARG A 474 12.15 -53.10 -6.54
N ALA A 475 13.29 -52.74 -5.93
CA ALA A 475 14.40 -53.67 -5.66
C ALA A 475 14.04 -54.79 -4.66
N ALA A 476 13.21 -54.51 -3.65
CA ALA A 476 12.73 -55.53 -2.71
C ALA A 476 11.59 -56.42 -3.27
N ARG A 477 10.98 -56.07 -4.42
CA ARG A 477 9.98 -56.91 -5.11
C ARG A 477 10.57 -57.73 -6.26
N GLU A 478 11.74 -57.37 -6.77
CA GLU A 478 12.54 -58.24 -7.65
C GLU A 478 13.42 -59.23 -6.88
N ALA A 479 13.90 -58.88 -5.67
CA ALA A 479 14.66 -59.79 -4.81
C ALA A 479 13.82 -60.86 -4.06
N ALA A 480 12.49 -60.74 -4.06
CA ALA A 480 11.57 -61.71 -3.45
C ALA A 480 10.94 -62.70 -4.47
N ARG A 481 11.37 -62.66 -5.75
CA ARG A 481 10.91 -63.58 -6.80
C ARG A 481 11.96 -64.61 -7.24
N THR A 482 13.14 -64.64 -6.62
CA THR A 482 14.25 -65.53 -7.04
C THR A 482 14.92 -66.30 -5.90
N THR A 483 14.19 -66.61 -4.83
CA THR A 483 14.72 -67.49 -3.75
C THR A 483 13.64 -68.42 -3.19
N VAL A 484 13.14 -69.29 -4.07
CA VAL A 484 12.64 -70.63 -3.71
C VAL A 484 13.29 -71.62 -4.69
N GLY A 485 14.28 -72.38 -4.20
CA GLY A 485 14.68 -73.65 -4.80
C GLY A 485 16.09 -73.77 -5.39
N ARG A 486 16.88 -74.64 -4.73
CA ARG A 486 17.84 -75.63 -5.27
C ARG A 486 19.22 -75.19 -5.82
N HIS A 487 20.23 -75.73 -5.11
CA HIS A 487 21.37 -76.54 -5.58
C HIS A 487 22.33 -76.03 -6.67
N ALA A 488 23.62 -76.08 -6.28
CA ALA A 488 24.79 -76.61 -7.00
C ALA A 488 25.73 -75.66 -7.78
N LYS A 489 26.98 -75.68 -7.29
CA LYS A 489 28.29 -75.69 -7.98
C LYS A 489 28.94 -74.43 -8.57
N ASP A 490 30.14 -74.19 -8.04
CA ASP A 490 31.43 -73.86 -8.65
C ASP A 490 31.64 -72.57 -9.46
N GLY A 491 32.64 -71.79 -9.02
CA GLY A 491 33.70 -71.28 -9.92
C GLY A 491 33.85 -69.76 -10.11
N GLN A 492 34.95 -69.21 -9.56
CA GLN A 492 35.78 -68.07 -10.03
C GLN A 492 35.16 -66.65 -10.20
N VAL A 493 35.84 -65.50 -10.12
CA VAL A 493 37.03 -64.89 -9.47
C VAL A 493 37.05 -63.43 -10.01
N GLN A 494 37.61 -62.49 -9.23
CA GLN A 494 38.09 -61.11 -9.57
C GLN A 494 37.06 -60.01 -9.85
N ALA A 495 37.33 -58.72 -9.63
CA ALA A 495 38.10 -57.89 -8.68
C ALA A 495 37.88 -56.43 -9.16
N GLY A 496 37.75 -55.45 -8.27
CA GLY A 496 37.73 -54.03 -8.68
C GLY A 496 37.08 -53.06 -7.69
N GLU A 497 37.83 -52.72 -6.65
CA GLU A 497 37.72 -51.60 -5.69
C GLU A 497 37.50 -50.21 -6.35
N CYS A 498 37.13 -49.09 -5.71
CA CYS A 498 36.69 -48.66 -4.37
C CYS A 498 36.17 -47.20 -4.55
N CYS A 499 35.08 -46.78 -3.90
CA CYS A 499 35.05 -45.97 -2.65
C CYS A 499 35.70 -44.57 -2.79
N GLY A 500 35.15 -43.44 -2.35
CA GLY A 500 33.99 -43.07 -1.52
C GLY A 500 34.02 -41.54 -1.34
N GLN A 501 32.86 -40.87 -1.22
CA GLN A 501 32.38 -40.21 0.02
C GLN A 501 33.19 -38.96 0.44
N ARG A 502 32.66 -37.86 0.99
CA ARG A 502 31.36 -37.31 1.45
C ARG A 502 31.66 -35.82 1.78
N ALA A 503 30.73 -34.88 1.58
CA ALA A 503 29.93 -34.17 2.62
C ALA A 503 30.77 -33.51 3.77
N ALA A 504 30.54 -32.30 4.30
CA ALA A 504 29.34 -31.46 4.38
C ALA A 504 29.67 -30.06 4.98
N ARG A 505 28.73 -29.11 4.78
CA ARG A 505 28.17 -28.10 5.71
C ARG A 505 28.99 -26.92 6.30
N TRP A 506 28.54 -25.72 5.91
CA TRP A 506 27.99 -24.60 6.71
C TRP A 506 28.55 -24.26 8.10
N LEU A 507 29.06 -23.02 8.28
CA LEU A 507 28.55 -21.95 9.18
C LEU A 507 29.48 -20.70 9.13
N THR A 508 28.87 -19.52 9.10
CA THR A 508 29.42 -18.14 9.23
C THR A 508 29.81 -17.84 10.72
N PRO A 509 30.23 -16.63 11.19
CA PRO A 509 30.38 -15.29 10.56
C PRO A 509 31.63 -14.45 11.01
N GLU A 510 31.73 -13.24 10.44
CA GLU A 510 32.26 -11.96 10.99
C GLU A 510 33.59 -11.91 11.80
N ALA A 511 34.53 -11.07 11.33
CA ALA A 511 34.87 -9.76 11.93
C ALA A 511 36.35 -9.35 11.69
N SER A 512 36.49 -8.08 11.32
CA SER A 512 37.57 -7.16 11.69
C SER A 512 38.97 -7.29 11.08
N ALA A 513 39.19 -6.37 10.13
CA ALA A 513 40.20 -5.31 10.20
C ALA A 513 41.71 -5.65 10.20
N ALA A 514 42.32 -5.16 9.10
CA ALA A 514 43.57 -4.42 9.06
C ALA A 514 44.88 -5.17 9.36
N CYS A 515 45.65 -5.43 8.30
CA CYS A 515 47.09 -5.21 8.36
C CYS A 515 47.63 -4.72 7.01
N ARG A 516 48.38 -3.63 7.07
CA ARG A 516 49.07 -2.95 5.97
C ARG A 516 50.26 -3.79 5.51
N SER A 517 50.55 -3.82 4.22
CA SER A 517 51.93 -3.66 3.74
C SER A 517 51.98 -3.25 2.27
N ARG A 518 52.81 -2.23 2.04
CA ARG A 518 53.22 -1.66 0.75
C ARG A 518 54.11 -2.66 0.00
N GLY A 519 54.18 -2.57 -1.34
CA GLY A 519 55.35 -3.11 -2.04
C GLY A 519 55.28 -3.40 -3.54
N ALA A 520 55.07 -2.36 -4.36
CA ALA A 520 55.70 -2.08 -5.66
C ALA A 520 56.09 -3.20 -6.65
N ARG A 521 55.58 -3.05 -7.90
CA ARG A 521 56.23 -3.12 -9.25
C ARG A 521 55.17 -3.58 -10.27
N GLY A 522 54.92 -3.01 -11.44
CA GLY A 522 55.65 -2.09 -12.31
C GLY A 522 55.77 -2.70 -13.71
N SER A 523 54.97 -2.27 -14.70
CA SER A 523 55.24 -2.26 -16.16
C SER A 523 53.95 -1.88 -16.92
N ARG A 524 53.85 -0.66 -17.47
CA ARG A 524 54.11 -0.25 -18.88
C ARG A 524 53.34 -1.05 -19.94
N HIS A 525 52.33 -0.43 -20.57
CA HIS A 525 52.45 0.01 -21.98
C HIS A 525 51.24 0.83 -22.50
N ARG A 526 51.59 1.93 -23.21
CA ARG A 526 51.00 2.55 -24.42
C ARG A 526 49.54 3.04 -24.42
N GLY A 527 49.39 4.36 -24.56
CA GLY A 527 48.23 4.98 -25.22
C GLY A 527 48.23 4.71 -26.74
N PRO A 528 47.24 5.24 -27.51
CA PRO A 528 47.20 6.69 -27.71
C PRO A 528 45.81 7.34 -27.91
N ARG A 529 45.85 8.69 -27.78
CA ARG A 529 45.13 9.74 -28.53
C ARG A 529 43.65 10.03 -28.28
N HIS A 530 43.47 11.26 -27.77
CA HIS A 530 42.32 12.14 -27.81
C HIS A 530 41.65 12.26 -29.19
N VAL A 531 40.31 12.24 -29.17
CA VAL A 531 39.44 13.05 -30.03
C VAL A 531 38.34 13.62 -29.12
N LEU A 532 38.25 14.94 -29.03
CA LEU A 532 37.14 15.69 -28.43
C LEU A 532 35.93 15.65 -29.37
N PRO A 533 34.70 15.66 -28.83
CA PRO A 533 33.62 16.36 -29.50
C PRO A 533 33.01 17.46 -28.61
N ASP A 534 32.40 18.40 -29.34
CA ASP A 534 31.78 19.65 -28.96
C ASP A 534 31.05 19.73 -27.62
N ARG A 535 31.27 20.84 -26.93
CA ARG A 535 30.37 21.35 -25.90
C ARG A 535 29.18 22.04 -26.58
N GLY A 536 28.14 21.28 -26.89
CA GLY A 536 26.79 21.83 -26.99
C GLY A 536 26.31 22.18 -25.59
N GLN A 537 26.23 23.49 -25.26
CA GLN A 537 25.51 23.95 -24.08
C GLN A 537 24.01 23.64 -24.28
N VAL A 538 23.54 22.53 -23.72
CA VAL A 538 22.11 22.34 -23.46
C VAL A 538 21.76 23.28 -22.32
N ALA A 539 21.07 24.38 -22.64
CA ALA A 539 20.51 25.26 -21.63
C ALA A 539 19.47 24.48 -20.83
N LEU A 540 19.80 24.13 -19.58
CA LEU A 540 18.84 23.69 -18.57
C LEU A 540 17.88 24.86 -18.30
N ARG A 541 16.73 24.87 -18.98
CA ARG A 541 15.60 25.74 -18.62
C ARG A 541 14.82 25.05 -17.50
N LEU A 542 14.92 25.61 -16.30
CA LEU A 542 13.99 25.33 -15.21
C LEU A 542 12.59 25.83 -15.65
N CYS A 543 11.56 25.04 -15.38
CA CYS A 543 10.19 25.42 -15.70
C CYS A 543 9.79 26.64 -14.85
N PRO A 544 9.15 27.67 -15.43
CA PRO A 544 8.74 28.86 -14.68
C PRO A 544 7.63 28.53 -13.67
N GLU A 545 7.66 29.17 -12.51
CA GLU A 545 6.60 29.13 -11.49
C GLU A 545 5.32 29.76 -12.08
N GLY A 546 4.38 28.92 -12.52
CA GLY A 546 3.12 29.37 -13.13
C GLY A 546 1.98 29.46 -12.11
N GLU A 547 1.43 30.66 -11.93
CA GLU A 547 0.18 30.94 -11.22
C GLU A 547 -0.99 30.14 -11.82
N GLY A 548 -1.87 29.63 -10.95
CA GLY A 548 -3.00 28.78 -11.31
C GLY A 548 -4.03 29.49 -12.19
N VAL A 549 -4.36 28.87 -13.33
CA VAL A 549 -5.49 29.28 -14.17
C VAL A 549 -6.78 28.71 -13.59
N LEU A 550 -7.53 29.56 -12.91
CA LEU A 550 -8.95 29.33 -12.58
C LEU A 550 -9.78 29.54 -13.85
N LEU A 551 -10.41 28.47 -14.36
CA LEU A 551 -11.48 28.56 -15.36
C LEU A 551 -12.75 29.09 -14.67
N GLY A 552 -12.94 30.40 -14.75
CA GLY A 552 -14.15 31.10 -14.30
C GLY A 552 -15.12 31.31 -15.46
N ASP A 553 -16.26 30.63 -15.36
CA ASP A 553 -17.44 30.73 -16.21
C ASP A 553 -18.04 32.15 -16.15
N ARG A 554 -18.27 32.79 -17.32
CA ARG A 554 -19.06 34.03 -17.45
C ARG A 554 -19.79 34.10 -18.78
N SER A 555 -20.98 33.51 -18.79
CA SER A 555 -22.10 33.94 -19.63
C SER A 555 -22.67 35.27 -19.12
N HIS A 556 -22.73 36.33 -19.94
CA HIS A 556 -23.87 37.28 -19.98
C HIS A 556 -23.84 38.18 -21.23
N ALA A 557 -25.06 38.39 -21.74
CA ALA A 557 -25.43 39.06 -22.98
C ALA A 557 -25.12 40.57 -23.00
N ARG A 558 -24.91 41.10 -24.20
CA ARG A 558 -25.09 42.52 -24.53
C ARG A 558 -26.31 42.68 -25.42
N VAL A 559 -27.24 43.50 -24.95
CA VAL A 559 -28.21 44.26 -25.76
C VAL A 559 -27.69 45.71 -25.72
N ASP A 560 -27.57 46.33 -26.89
CA ASP A 560 -27.93 47.73 -27.20
C ASP A 560 -27.29 48.14 -28.54
N GLU A 561 -28.05 48.00 -29.62
CA GLU A 561 -28.49 49.08 -30.54
C GLU A 561 -29.57 48.57 -31.51
#